data_AF-A0A9X3WGS4-F1
#
_entry.id   AF-A0A9X3WGS4-F1
#
_cell.length_a   1.000
_cell.length_b   1.000
_cell.length_c   1.000
_cell.angle_alpha   90.00
_cell.angle_beta   90.00
_cell.angle_gamma   90.00
#
_symmetry.space_group_name_H-M   'P 1'
#
loop_
_entity.id
_entity.type
_entity.pdbx_description
1 polymer ?
#
loop_
_entity_poly.entity_id
_entity_poly.type
_entity_poly.pdbx_seq_one_letter_code
_entity_poly.pdbx_strand_id
1 'polypeptide(L)'
;MNNLLKVLLGIVGVVIAGVVILVIIFKIEMAPDSAKEEEIINDANQYLHDHFSEGYEVYDALYDNMGNFEFEYAAKVRNTKNGVNFLIYRLSTTGTLVDSYVAEKWTKELENNTRNYLNDHFPQMHIYHASIGRGIGKNLGIDPERAGSYKENGDSVKPHINIMVSREHSEHDEEKLNDFISYLKNEEKIEHGTVALSYMTEKGEIIETEI
;
A
#
# COMPACT_ATOMS: atom_id res chain seq x y z
N MET A 1 51.47 13.61 -26.59
CA MET A 1 50.26 13.74 -25.74
C MET A 1 50.53 14.80 -24.68
N ASN A 2 49.82 15.93 -24.71
CA ASN A 2 50.09 17.07 -23.83
C ASN A 2 49.91 16.67 -22.36
N ASN A 3 50.81 17.12 -21.48
CA ASN A 3 50.78 16.78 -20.05
C ASN A 3 49.43 17.13 -19.38
N LEU A 4 48.76 18.20 -19.85
CA LEU A 4 47.40 18.56 -19.45
C LEU A 4 46.36 17.46 -19.73
N LEU A 5 46.44 16.79 -20.89
CA LEU A 5 45.49 15.73 -21.25
C LEU A 5 45.66 14.49 -20.36
N LYS A 6 46.91 14.16 -19.98
CA LYS A 6 47.19 13.05 -19.06
C LYS A 6 46.63 13.31 -17.66
N VAL A 7 46.79 14.54 -17.16
CA VAL A 7 46.24 14.95 -15.85
C VAL A 7 44.71 14.92 -15.88
N LEU A 8 44.10 15.44 -16.95
CA LEU A 8 42.64 15.43 -17.11
C LEU A 8 42.08 13.99 -17.15
N LEU A 9 42.69 13.10 -17.93
CA LEU A 9 42.30 11.69 -18.01
C LEU A 9 42.47 10.97 -16.66
N GLY A 10 43.52 11.31 -15.90
CA GLY A 10 43.72 10.79 -14.54
C GLY A 10 42.59 11.22 -13.59
N ILE A 11 42.21 12.49 -13.61
CA ILE A 11 41.11 13.01 -12.79
C ILE A 11 39.79 12.33 -13.18
N VAL A 12 39.49 12.23 -14.48
CA VAL A 12 38.29 11.55 -14.97
C VAL A 12 38.27 10.08 -14.54
N GLY A 13 39.42 9.39 -14.61
CA GLY A 13 39.54 8.00 -14.15
C GLY A 13 39.23 7.85 -12.65
N VAL A 14 39.72 8.75 -11.81
CA VAL A 14 39.44 8.75 -10.36
C VAL A 14 37.96 9.04 -10.09
N VAL A 15 37.36 9.99 -10.80
CA VAL A 15 35.93 10.31 -10.66
C VAL A 15 35.07 9.10 -11.05
N ILE A 16 35.36 8.45 -12.19
CA ILE A 16 34.63 7.26 -12.64
C ILE A 16 34.77 6.13 -11.61
N ALA A 17 35.98 5.87 -11.11
CA ALA A 17 36.21 4.86 -10.10
C ALA A 17 35.41 5.15 -8.81
N GLY A 18 35.38 6.42 -8.38
CA GLY A 18 34.57 6.86 -7.24
C GLY A 18 33.07 6.61 -7.44
N VAL A 19 32.54 6.96 -8.62
CA VAL A 19 31.12 6.72 -8.95
C VAL A 19 30.80 5.22 -8.93
N VAL A 20 31.66 4.38 -9.50
CA VAL A 20 31.46 2.91 -9.49
C VAL A 20 31.42 2.36 -8.07
N ILE A 21 32.33 2.82 -7.19
CA ILE A 21 32.34 2.40 -5.78
C ILE A 21 31.04 2.81 -5.08
N LEU A 22 30.58 4.04 -5.28
CA LEU A 22 29.33 4.52 -4.68
C LEU A 22 28.12 3.69 -5.14
N VAL A 23 28.06 3.33 -6.43
CA VAL A 23 26.99 2.48 -6.96
C VAL A 23 27.01 1.09 -6.33
N ILE A 24 28.19 0.52 -6.05
CA ILE A 24 28.31 -0.79 -5.40
C ILE A 24 27.84 -0.71 -3.94
N ILE A 25 28.29 0.30 -3.19
CA ILE A 25 27.88 0.50 -1.79
C ILE A 25 26.36 0.66 -1.72
N PHE A 26 25.79 1.51 -2.56
CA PHE A 26 24.36 1.73 -2.62
C PHE A 26 23.57 0.44 -2.91
N LYS A 27 24.05 -0.43 -3.82
CA LYS A 27 23.40 -1.72 -4.09
C LYS A 27 23.44 -2.67 -2.89
N ILE A 28 24.51 -2.64 -2.11
CA ILE A 28 24.64 -3.49 -0.92
C ILE A 28 23.73 -2.98 0.19
N GLU A 29 23.66 -1.67 0.42
CA GLU A 29 22.79 -1.06 1.43
C GLU A 29 21.30 -1.25 1.11
N MET A 30 20.95 -1.29 -0.17
CA MET A 30 19.56 -1.49 -0.63
C MET A 30 19.14 -2.96 -0.70
N ALA A 31 20.05 -3.90 -0.46
CA ALA A 31 19.74 -5.32 -0.47
C ALA A 31 19.14 -5.75 0.88
N PRO A 32 18.15 -6.67 0.88
CA PRO A 32 17.61 -7.21 2.11
C PRO A 32 18.65 -8.06 2.86
N ASP A 33 18.55 -8.05 4.18
CA ASP A 33 19.30 -8.96 5.06
C ASP A 33 18.51 -10.26 5.22
N SER A 34 19.04 -11.35 4.66
CA SER A 34 18.38 -12.67 4.68
C SER A 34 18.12 -13.18 6.11
N ALA A 35 18.94 -12.81 7.10
CA ALA A 35 18.71 -13.22 8.48
C ALA A 35 17.51 -12.50 9.09
N LYS A 36 17.31 -11.22 8.75
CA LYS A 36 16.14 -10.45 9.18
C LYS A 36 14.86 -10.90 8.47
N GLU A 37 14.96 -11.29 7.19
CA GLU A 37 13.84 -11.91 6.47
C GLU A 37 13.42 -13.22 7.13
N GLU A 38 14.38 -14.09 7.48
CA GLU A 38 14.10 -15.33 8.19
C GLU A 38 13.50 -15.08 9.59
N GLU A 39 14.02 -14.08 10.31
CA GLU A 39 13.48 -13.66 11.61
C GLU A 39 12.00 -13.27 11.52
N ILE A 40 11.64 -12.35 10.60
CA ILE A 40 10.25 -11.89 10.50
C ILE A 40 9.31 -12.99 10.00
N ILE A 41 9.78 -13.90 9.16
CA ILE A 41 9.01 -15.07 8.71
C ILE A 41 8.71 -16.00 9.89
N ASN A 42 9.71 -16.28 10.73
CA ASN A 42 9.54 -17.11 11.93
C ASN A 42 8.59 -16.46 12.94
N ASP A 43 8.77 -15.16 13.21
CA ASP A 43 7.88 -14.37 14.05
C ASP A 43 6.44 -14.40 13.54
N ALA A 44 6.25 -14.25 12.23
CA ALA A 44 4.93 -14.27 11.62
C ALA A 44 4.26 -15.64 11.70
N ASN A 45 5.01 -16.73 11.50
CA ASN A 45 4.49 -18.09 11.68
C ASN A 45 4.01 -18.32 13.12
N GLN A 46 4.79 -17.87 14.12
CA GLN A 46 4.38 -17.93 15.52
C GLN A 46 3.15 -17.07 15.80
N TYR A 47 3.11 -15.83 15.29
CA TYR A 47 1.97 -14.94 15.43
C TYR A 47 0.69 -15.54 14.84
N LEU A 48 0.79 -16.15 13.66
CA LEU A 48 -0.35 -16.83 13.04
C LEU A 48 -0.83 -17.99 13.89
N HIS A 49 0.08 -18.78 14.47
CA HIS A 49 -0.29 -19.87 15.38
C HIS A 49 -1.04 -19.37 16.63
N ASP A 50 -0.64 -18.23 17.17
CA ASP A 50 -1.18 -17.69 18.42
C ASP A 50 -2.49 -16.90 18.23
N HIS A 51 -2.69 -16.29 17.05
CA HIS A 51 -3.78 -15.33 16.81
C HIS A 51 -4.79 -15.77 15.75
N PHE A 52 -4.49 -16.79 14.95
CA PHE A 52 -5.34 -17.22 13.85
C PHE A 52 -5.56 -18.74 13.87
N SER A 53 -6.72 -19.17 13.40
CA SER A 53 -6.99 -20.56 13.05
C SER A 53 -6.25 -20.98 11.78
N GLU A 54 -6.33 -22.26 11.43
CA GLU A 54 -5.70 -22.77 10.21
C GLU A 54 -6.18 -22.06 8.93
N GLY A 55 -5.34 -22.06 7.90
CA GLY A 55 -5.66 -21.52 6.57
C GLY A 55 -4.90 -20.24 6.20
N TYR A 56 -3.76 -19.99 6.84
CA TYR A 56 -2.88 -18.86 6.55
C TYR A 56 -1.50 -19.36 6.15
N GLU A 57 -0.88 -18.68 5.19
CA GLU A 57 0.42 -19.05 4.63
C GLU A 57 1.31 -17.81 4.57
N VAL A 58 2.47 -17.87 5.25
CA VAL A 58 3.57 -16.93 5.01
C VAL A 58 4.26 -17.35 3.72
N TYR A 59 4.27 -16.49 2.72
CA TYR A 59 4.80 -16.86 1.39
C TYR A 59 6.06 -16.09 0.98
N ASP A 60 6.37 -14.98 1.65
CA ASP A 60 7.52 -14.12 1.32
C ASP A 60 7.79 -13.10 2.45
N ALA A 61 8.91 -12.37 2.35
CA ALA A 61 9.21 -11.20 3.16
C ALA A 61 9.14 -9.91 2.33
N LEU A 62 9.03 -8.77 3.02
CA LEU A 62 9.09 -7.43 2.46
C LEU A 62 10.11 -6.62 3.26
N TYR A 63 11.15 -6.14 2.59
CA TYR A 63 12.12 -5.18 3.15
C TYR A 63 11.79 -3.76 2.67
N ASP A 64 11.62 -2.83 3.61
CA ASP A 64 11.42 -1.41 3.33
C ASP A 64 12.75 -0.64 3.34
N ASN A 65 13.46 -0.70 2.22
CA ASN A 65 14.74 -0.03 2.05
C ASN A 65 14.66 1.50 1.96
N MET A 66 13.46 2.07 1.86
CA MET A 66 13.24 3.50 1.64
C MET A 66 12.46 4.19 2.78
N GLY A 67 12.08 3.45 3.82
CA GLY A 67 11.36 4.00 4.97
C GLY A 67 9.96 4.51 4.63
N ASN A 68 9.28 3.85 3.68
CA ASN A 68 7.90 4.16 3.31
C ASN A 68 6.87 3.65 4.33
N PHE A 69 7.27 2.72 5.18
CA PHE A 69 6.40 2.01 6.12
C PHE A 69 6.85 2.20 7.56
N GLU A 70 5.98 1.81 8.48
CA GLU A 70 6.20 1.87 9.93
C GLU A 70 6.96 0.63 10.46
N PHE A 71 7.63 -0.08 9.57
CA PHE A 71 8.41 -1.30 9.82
C PHE A 71 9.63 -1.31 8.88
N GLU A 72 10.69 -2.00 9.29
CA GLU A 72 11.83 -2.29 8.41
C GLU A 72 11.58 -3.57 7.58
N TYR A 73 11.05 -4.61 8.24
CA TYR A 73 10.71 -5.89 7.63
C TYR A 73 9.27 -6.28 7.97
N ALA A 74 8.60 -6.92 7.01
CA ALA A 74 7.29 -7.54 7.18
C ALA A 74 7.26 -8.92 6.53
N ALA A 75 6.52 -9.85 7.12
CA ALA A 75 6.15 -11.10 6.47
C ALA A 75 4.89 -10.87 5.63
N LYS A 76 4.88 -11.37 4.39
CA LYS A 76 3.71 -11.38 3.54
C LYS A 76 2.91 -12.65 3.80
N VAL A 77 1.64 -12.47 4.14
CA VAL A 77 0.74 -13.55 4.51
C VAL A 77 -0.46 -13.58 3.58
N ARG A 78 -0.94 -14.78 3.27
CA ARG A 78 -2.19 -14.99 2.54
C ARG A 78 -3.16 -15.80 3.39
N ASN A 79 -4.39 -15.32 3.51
CA ASN A 79 -5.51 -16.16 3.92
C ASN A 79 -5.97 -17.00 2.71
N THR A 80 -5.76 -18.31 2.80
CA THR A 80 -6.04 -19.27 1.73
C THR A 80 -7.54 -19.49 1.48
N LYS A 81 -8.41 -19.15 2.45
CA LYS A 81 -9.87 -19.33 2.35
C LYS A 81 -10.55 -18.22 1.55
N ASN A 82 -10.10 -16.97 1.70
CA ASN A 82 -10.74 -15.80 1.08
C ASN A 82 -9.79 -14.99 0.15
N GLY A 83 -8.52 -15.40 0.05
CA GLY A 83 -7.52 -14.76 -0.80
C GLY A 83 -7.16 -13.34 -0.40
N VAL A 84 -7.35 -12.95 0.88
CA VAL A 84 -6.84 -11.68 1.42
C VAL A 84 -5.35 -11.84 1.67
N ASN A 85 -4.54 -10.96 1.08
CA ASN A 85 -3.13 -10.84 1.41
C ASN A 85 -2.95 -9.71 2.42
N PHE A 86 -2.07 -9.89 3.40
CA PHE A 86 -1.80 -8.91 4.44
C PHE A 86 -0.37 -9.06 4.95
N LEU A 87 0.03 -8.15 5.82
CA LEU A 87 1.37 -8.11 6.40
C LEU A 87 1.31 -8.43 7.89
N ILE A 88 2.33 -9.13 8.37
CA ILE A 88 2.68 -9.17 9.80
C ILE A 88 4.04 -8.50 9.94
N TYR A 89 4.14 -7.53 10.85
CA TYR A 89 5.33 -6.71 10.98
C TYR A 89 5.53 -6.20 12.39
N ARG A 90 6.78 -5.88 12.70
CA ARG A 90 7.18 -5.28 13.96
C ARG A 90 7.12 -3.76 13.83
N LEU A 91 6.32 -3.10 14.67
CA LEU A 91 6.27 -1.64 14.69
C LEU A 91 7.63 -1.06 15.09
N SER A 92 8.20 -0.19 14.26
CA SER A 92 9.50 0.44 14.52
C SER A 92 9.53 1.24 15.82
N THR A 93 8.39 1.73 16.29
CA THR A 93 8.27 2.56 17.50
C THR A 93 8.22 1.76 18.80
N THR A 94 7.58 0.59 18.81
CA THR A 94 7.33 -0.19 20.04
C THR A 94 7.95 -1.58 20.03
N GLY A 95 8.43 -2.05 18.89
CA GLY A 95 8.88 -3.43 18.72
C GLY A 95 7.74 -4.46 18.77
N THR A 96 6.48 -4.04 18.78
CA THR A 96 5.32 -4.93 18.88
C THR A 96 4.98 -5.54 17.52
N LEU A 97 4.74 -6.85 17.49
CA LEU A 97 4.28 -7.57 16.31
C LEU A 97 2.77 -7.33 16.11
N VAL A 98 2.38 -6.92 14.91
CA VAL A 98 1.01 -6.56 14.54
C VAL A 98 0.70 -7.07 13.14
N ASP A 99 -0.58 -7.21 12.81
CA ASP A 99 -1.05 -7.55 11.46
C ASP A 99 -1.85 -6.43 10.81
N SER A 100 -1.96 -6.49 9.48
CA SER A 100 -2.85 -5.62 8.69
C SER A 100 -4.11 -6.33 8.17
N TYR A 101 -4.45 -7.53 8.66
CA TYR A 101 -5.52 -8.37 8.07
C TYR A 101 -6.87 -7.67 8.04
N VAL A 102 -7.26 -7.03 9.15
CA VAL A 102 -8.55 -6.30 9.23
C VAL A 102 -8.62 -5.20 8.19
N ALA A 103 -7.54 -4.42 8.03
CA ALA A 103 -7.48 -3.35 7.03
C ALA A 103 -7.65 -3.91 5.61
N GLU A 104 -6.89 -4.95 5.25
CA GLU A 104 -6.91 -5.54 3.91
C GLU A 104 -8.24 -6.23 3.60
N LYS A 105 -8.82 -6.91 4.59
CA LYS A 105 -10.14 -7.53 4.48
C LYS A 105 -11.21 -6.48 4.20
N TRP A 106 -11.23 -5.41 4.98
CA TRP A 106 -12.21 -4.32 4.86
C TRP A 106 -12.01 -3.51 3.58
N THR A 107 -10.77 -3.28 3.16
CA THR A 107 -10.46 -2.65 1.87
C THR A 107 -11.03 -3.48 0.73
N LYS A 108 -10.78 -4.79 0.71
CA LYS A 108 -11.31 -5.69 -0.33
C LYS A 108 -12.84 -5.72 -0.33
N GLU A 109 -13.47 -5.69 0.83
CA GLU A 109 -14.92 -5.61 0.97
C GLU A 109 -15.46 -4.30 0.39
N LEU A 110 -14.88 -3.15 0.75
CA LEU A 110 -15.25 -1.83 0.25
C LEU A 110 -15.09 -1.74 -1.28
N GLU A 111 -13.98 -2.26 -1.80
CA GLU A 111 -13.74 -2.30 -3.23
C GLU A 111 -14.78 -3.14 -3.97
N ASN A 112 -15.18 -4.27 -3.41
CA ASN A 112 -16.20 -5.11 -4.02
C ASN A 112 -17.59 -4.47 -3.98
N ASN A 113 -17.95 -3.81 -2.87
CA ASN A 113 -19.27 -3.22 -2.70
C ASN A 113 -19.49 -1.98 -3.58
N THR A 114 -18.46 -1.16 -3.77
CA THR A 114 -18.55 0.11 -4.52
C THR A 114 -18.29 -0.04 -6.01
N ARG A 115 -17.68 -1.15 -6.46
CA ARG A 115 -17.26 -1.34 -7.86
C ARG A 115 -18.40 -1.19 -8.86
N ASN A 116 -19.58 -1.72 -8.56
CA ASN A 116 -20.72 -1.62 -9.46
C ASN A 116 -21.17 -0.17 -9.62
N TYR A 117 -21.31 0.56 -8.52
CA TYR A 117 -21.63 1.99 -8.54
C TYR A 117 -20.64 2.77 -9.41
N LEU A 118 -19.34 2.53 -9.19
CA LEU A 118 -18.27 3.21 -9.93
C LEU A 118 -18.29 2.87 -11.42
N ASN A 119 -18.49 1.61 -11.80
CA ASN A 119 -18.60 1.22 -13.20
C ASN A 119 -19.79 1.90 -13.91
N ASP A 120 -20.92 2.07 -13.20
CA ASP A 120 -22.12 2.67 -13.75
C ASP A 120 -21.97 4.20 -13.95
N HIS A 121 -21.26 4.88 -13.04
CA HIS A 121 -21.18 6.34 -13.01
C HIS A 121 -19.89 6.89 -13.64
N PHE A 122 -18.83 6.08 -13.66
CA PHE A 122 -17.52 6.36 -14.25
C PHE A 122 -17.12 5.27 -15.26
N PRO A 123 -17.80 5.18 -16.43
CA PRO A 123 -17.56 4.12 -17.41
C PRO A 123 -16.16 4.14 -18.06
N GLN A 124 -15.43 5.25 -17.91
CA GLN A 124 -14.03 5.41 -18.36
C GLN A 124 -13.02 5.28 -17.23
N MET A 125 -13.44 4.73 -16.09
CA MET A 125 -12.56 4.38 -14.98
C MET A 125 -11.59 3.29 -15.42
N HIS A 126 -10.30 3.56 -15.25
CA HIS A 126 -9.21 2.64 -15.54
C HIS A 126 -8.62 2.05 -14.26
N ILE A 127 -8.45 2.88 -13.22
CA ILE A 127 -7.93 2.45 -11.93
C ILE A 127 -8.95 2.81 -10.85
N TYR A 128 -9.22 1.85 -9.98
CA TYR A 128 -9.91 2.07 -8.74
C TYR A 128 -9.15 1.34 -7.64
N HIS A 129 -8.76 2.09 -6.61
CA HIS A 129 -8.08 1.56 -5.46
C HIS A 129 -8.61 2.23 -4.19
N ALA A 130 -8.96 1.43 -3.18
CA ALA A 130 -9.21 1.91 -1.84
C ALA A 130 -8.11 1.44 -0.90
N SER A 131 -7.81 2.24 0.12
CA SER A 131 -6.89 1.87 1.18
C SER A 131 -7.46 2.28 2.54
N ILE A 132 -7.41 1.38 3.51
CA ILE A 132 -7.74 1.63 4.91
C ILE A 132 -6.43 1.52 5.70
N GLY A 133 -6.26 2.37 6.72
CA GLY A 133 -5.04 2.39 7.52
C GLY A 133 -4.71 1.02 8.11
N ARG A 134 -3.50 0.49 7.81
CA ARG A 134 -3.07 -0.88 8.16
C ARG A 134 -3.27 -1.24 9.63
N GLY A 135 -3.04 -0.30 10.54
CA GLY A 135 -3.19 -0.51 11.99
C GLY A 135 -4.63 -0.48 12.53
N ILE A 136 -5.67 -0.35 11.69
CA ILE A 136 -7.05 -0.16 12.17
C ILE A 136 -7.54 -1.29 13.07
N GLY A 137 -7.20 -2.54 12.76
CA GLY A 137 -7.58 -3.71 13.56
C GLY A 137 -7.02 -3.61 14.98
N LYS A 138 -5.73 -3.33 15.09
CA LYS A 138 -5.06 -3.08 16.38
C LYS A 138 -5.65 -1.88 17.12
N ASN A 139 -5.84 -0.75 16.43
CA ASN A 139 -6.30 0.50 17.04
C ASN A 139 -7.70 0.37 17.64
N LEU A 140 -8.56 -0.43 17.00
CA LEU A 140 -9.92 -0.72 17.47
C LEU A 140 -10.01 -1.95 18.40
N GLY A 141 -8.89 -2.67 18.61
CA GLY A 141 -8.89 -3.90 19.40
C GLY A 141 -9.71 -5.03 18.78
N ILE A 142 -9.76 -5.09 17.45
CA ILE A 142 -10.54 -6.09 16.71
C ILE A 142 -9.72 -7.38 16.60
N ASP A 143 -10.33 -8.48 17.01
CA ASP A 143 -9.85 -9.83 16.71
C ASP A 143 -9.94 -10.08 15.19
N PRO A 144 -8.81 -10.31 14.49
CA PRO A 144 -8.78 -10.53 13.05
C PRO A 144 -9.71 -11.66 12.58
N GLU A 145 -9.89 -12.72 13.36
CA GLU A 145 -10.75 -13.86 12.98
C GLU A 145 -12.24 -13.54 13.07
N ARG A 146 -12.58 -12.55 13.90
CA ARG A 146 -13.95 -12.13 14.17
C ARG A 146 -14.27 -10.75 13.60
N ALA A 147 -13.38 -10.20 12.78
CA ALA A 147 -13.60 -8.94 12.11
C ALA A 147 -14.89 -9.04 11.28
N GLY A 148 -15.91 -8.28 11.66
CA GLY A 148 -17.16 -8.14 10.89
C GLY A 148 -16.94 -7.34 9.61
N SER A 149 -18.00 -6.69 9.14
CA SER A 149 -17.90 -5.73 8.04
C SER A 149 -17.31 -4.40 8.51
N TYR A 150 -16.64 -3.65 7.63
CA TYR A 150 -16.24 -2.27 7.94
C TYR A 150 -17.44 -1.38 8.27
N LYS A 151 -18.64 -1.70 7.76
CA LYS A 151 -19.87 -0.93 7.99
C LYS A 151 -20.27 -0.87 9.48
N GLU A 152 -19.87 -1.86 10.27
CA GLU A 152 -20.09 -1.89 11.72
C GLU A 152 -19.26 -0.84 12.48
N ASN A 153 -18.20 -0.32 11.83
CA ASN A 153 -17.25 0.63 12.40
C ASN A 153 -17.12 1.90 11.54
N GLY A 154 -18.19 2.26 10.82
CA GLY A 154 -18.24 3.34 9.83
C GLY A 154 -17.63 4.67 10.25
N ASP A 155 -17.88 5.08 11.50
CA ASP A 155 -17.37 6.34 12.06
C ASP A 155 -15.84 6.34 12.28
N SER A 156 -15.26 5.15 12.44
CA SER A 156 -13.82 4.98 12.71
C SER A 156 -13.02 4.65 11.45
N VAL A 157 -13.68 4.10 10.43
CA VAL A 157 -13.06 3.73 9.16
C VAL A 157 -12.92 4.97 8.29
N LYS A 158 -11.68 5.29 7.91
CA LYS A 158 -11.31 6.46 7.12
C LYS A 158 -10.54 6.01 5.88
N PRO A 159 -11.21 5.53 4.82
CA PRO A 159 -10.51 5.07 3.64
C PRO A 159 -9.96 6.26 2.85
N HIS A 160 -8.88 6.00 2.12
CA HIS A 160 -8.45 6.84 1.01
C HIS A 160 -8.74 6.10 -0.29
N ILE A 161 -9.64 6.67 -1.08
CA ILE A 161 -10.15 6.10 -2.33
C ILE A 161 -9.59 6.93 -3.49
N ASN A 162 -8.96 6.25 -4.45
CA ASN A 162 -8.49 6.85 -5.69
C ASN A 162 -9.23 6.23 -6.87
N ILE A 163 -9.85 7.09 -7.68
CA ILE A 163 -10.50 6.75 -8.93
C ILE A 163 -9.72 7.45 -10.03
N MET A 164 -9.29 6.72 -11.06
CA MET A 164 -8.59 7.30 -12.19
C MET A 164 -9.37 7.05 -13.48
N VAL A 165 -9.68 8.12 -14.20
CA VAL A 165 -10.44 8.09 -15.47
C VAL A 165 -9.55 8.50 -16.63
N SER A 166 -9.68 7.80 -17.76
CA SER A 166 -8.90 8.07 -18.98
C SER A 166 -9.60 9.08 -19.90
N ARG A 167 -9.74 10.31 -19.40
CA ARG A 167 -10.25 11.47 -20.16
C ARG A 167 -9.87 12.77 -19.45
N GLU A 168 -10.05 13.89 -20.14
CA GLU A 168 -9.98 15.22 -19.52
C GLU A 168 -11.16 15.45 -18.56
N HIS A 169 -11.00 16.40 -17.66
CA HIS A 169 -12.01 16.85 -16.71
C HIS A 169 -13.28 17.33 -17.43
N SER A 170 -14.45 16.98 -16.88
CA SER A 170 -15.77 17.41 -17.32
C SER A 170 -16.49 18.16 -16.22
N GLU A 171 -17.25 19.20 -16.57
CA GLU A 171 -18.02 20.03 -15.62
C GLU A 171 -19.02 19.26 -14.74
N HIS A 172 -19.37 18.01 -15.09
CA HIS A 172 -20.29 17.17 -14.30
C HIS A 172 -19.57 16.20 -13.34
N ASP A 173 -18.24 16.22 -13.29
CA ASP A 173 -17.49 15.27 -12.49
C ASP A 173 -17.56 15.56 -11.00
N GLU A 174 -17.56 16.83 -10.62
CA GLU A 174 -17.76 17.26 -9.24
C GLU A 174 -19.12 16.76 -8.70
N GLU A 175 -20.18 16.83 -9.52
CA GLU A 175 -21.50 16.31 -9.15
C GLU A 175 -21.45 14.79 -8.94
N LYS A 176 -20.86 14.03 -9.86
CA LYS A 176 -20.72 12.58 -9.74
C LYS A 176 -19.86 12.17 -8.56
N LEU A 177 -18.80 12.93 -8.26
CA LEU A 177 -17.94 12.71 -7.11
C LEU A 177 -18.71 12.93 -5.80
N ASN A 178 -19.51 14.00 -5.72
CA ASN A 178 -20.38 14.28 -4.58
C ASN A 178 -21.49 13.22 -4.41
N ASP A 179 -22.05 12.71 -5.50
CA ASP A 179 -23.01 11.60 -5.48
C ASP A 179 -22.35 10.32 -4.95
N PHE A 180 -21.11 10.04 -5.37
CA PHE A 180 -20.37 8.90 -4.85
C PHE A 180 -20.03 9.04 -3.36
N ILE A 181 -19.62 10.23 -2.92
CA ILE A 181 -19.42 10.53 -1.49
C ILE A 181 -20.72 10.33 -0.70
N SER A 182 -21.85 10.75 -1.27
CA SER A 182 -23.18 10.55 -0.66
C SER A 182 -23.55 9.07 -0.60
N TYR A 183 -23.23 8.29 -1.64
CA TYR A 183 -23.38 6.83 -1.65
C TYR A 183 -22.53 6.17 -0.56
N LEU A 184 -21.26 6.57 -0.41
CA LEU A 184 -20.37 6.06 0.61
C LEU A 184 -20.92 6.28 2.03
N LYS A 185 -21.46 7.47 2.31
CA LYS A 185 -22.08 7.79 3.61
C LYS A 185 -23.36 6.99 3.85
N ASN A 186 -24.28 7.01 2.89
CA ASN A 186 -25.63 6.49 3.09
C ASN A 186 -25.71 4.97 2.98
N GLU A 187 -25.04 4.37 1.99
CA GLU A 187 -25.13 2.95 1.65
C GLU A 187 -23.94 2.15 2.19
N GLU A 188 -22.73 2.72 2.13
CA GLU A 188 -21.52 2.09 2.65
C GLU A 188 -21.23 2.42 4.12
N LYS A 189 -22.02 3.32 4.74
CA LYS A 189 -21.86 3.73 6.15
C LYS A 189 -20.47 4.30 6.47
N ILE A 190 -19.82 4.95 5.50
CA ILE A 190 -18.51 5.57 5.67
C ILE A 190 -18.69 7.06 5.91
N GLU A 191 -18.55 7.50 7.16
CA GLU A 191 -18.76 8.90 7.55
C GLU A 191 -17.58 9.81 7.20
N HIS A 192 -16.37 9.23 7.18
CA HIS A 192 -15.12 9.94 7.05
C HIS A 192 -14.20 9.24 6.06
N GLY A 193 -13.42 10.00 5.31
CA GLY A 193 -12.48 9.47 4.33
C GLY A 193 -12.05 10.55 3.35
N THR A 194 -11.29 10.13 2.35
CA THR A 194 -10.88 10.99 1.23
C THR A 194 -11.16 10.25 -0.06
N VAL A 195 -11.78 10.92 -1.02
CA VAL A 195 -12.00 10.40 -2.37
C VAL A 195 -11.27 11.33 -3.32
N ALA A 196 -10.39 10.79 -4.16
CA ALA A 196 -9.72 11.54 -5.19
C ALA A 196 -10.12 11.00 -6.57
N LEU A 197 -10.45 11.92 -7.49
CA LEU A 197 -10.69 11.65 -8.89
C LEU A 197 -9.52 12.22 -9.71
N SER A 198 -8.73 11.32 -10.30
CA SER A 198 -7.60 11.68 -11.15
C SER A 198 -7.94 11.48 -12.62
N TYR A 199 -7.49 12.42 -13.44
CA TYR A 199 -7.63 12.42 -14.88
C TYR A 199 -6.30 12.00 -15.51
N MET A 200 -6.32 11.09 -16.47
CA MET A 200 -5.12 10.66 -17.18
C MET A 200 -5.30 10.63 -18.69
N THR A 201 -4.19 10.85 -19.41
CA THR A 201 -4.15 10.65 -20.85
C THR A 201 -4.29 9.16 -21.21
N GLU A 202 -4.56 8.84 -22.48
CA GLU A 202 -4.53 7.45 -22.98
C GLU A 202 -3.16 6.76 -22.77
N LYS A 203 -2.09 7.55 -22.55
CA LYS A 203 -0.73 7.06 -22.30
C LYS A 203 -0.44 6.84 -20.81
N GLY A 204 -1.39 7.12 -19.91
CA GLY A 204 -1.26 6.95 -18.46
C GLY A 204 -0.58 8.12 -17.74
N GLU A 205 -0.43 9.28 -18.39
CA GLU A 205 0.09 10.49 -17.74
C GLU A 205 -1.03 11.20 -16.99
N ILE A 206 -0.83 11.49 -15.69
CA ILE A 206 -1.80 12.24 -14.88
C ILE A 206 -1.87 13.69 -15.40
N ILE A 207 -3.08 14.14 -15.69
CA ILE A 207 -3.40 15.49 -16.15
C ILE A 207 -3.70 16.38 -14.93
N GLU A 208 -4.61 15.91 -14.08
CA GLU A 208 -5.19 16.66 -12.95
C GLU A 208 -5.72 15.68 -11.89
N THR A 209 -5.81 16.14 -10.64
CA THR A 209 -6.45 15.39 -9.54
C THR A 209 -7.36 16.31 -8.75
N GLU A 210 -8.60 15.87 -8.56
CA GLU A 210 -9.63 16.47 -7.71
C GLU A 210 -9.74 15.67 -6.40
N ILE A 211 -9.85 16.34 -5.25
CA ILE A 211 -9.84 15.73 -3.89
C ILE A 211 -10.98 16.30 -3.06
#